data_AF-A0A447N6D2-F1
#
_entry.id   AF-A0A447N6D2-F1
#
_cell.length_a   1.000
_cell.length_b   1.000
_cell.length_c   1.000
_cell.angle_alpha   90.00
_cell.angle_beta   90.00
_cell.angle_gamma   90.00
#
_symmetry.space_group_name_H-M   'P 1'
#
loop_
_entity.id
_entity.type
_entity.pdbx_description
1 polymer ?
#
loop_
_entity_poly.entity_id
_entity_poly.type
_entity_poly.pdbx_seq_one_letter_code
_entity_poly.pdbx_strand_id
1 'polypeptide(L)' 'METGHPKRGDIVVFKYPEDPKLDYIKRAVGLPGDKITYDPVAKEVTIQPGCSSGQACENALPVTYSNVEPSDFVQTFAPP' A
#
# COMPACT_ATOMS: atom_id res chain seq x y z
N MET A 1 -6.52 -6.53 -23.90
CA MET A 1 -7.45 -5.79 -23.02
C MET A 1 -6.59 -4.85 -22.20
N GLU A 2 -6.77 -3.54 -22.39
CA GLU A 2 -6.06 -2.54 -21.60
C GLU A 2 -6.64 -2.55 -20.19
N THR A 3 -5.85 -2.87 -19.18
CA THR A 3 -6.23 -2.63 -17.79
C THR A 3 -6.11 -1.13 -17.54
N GLY A 4 -7.19 -0.47 -17.10
CA GLY A 4 -7.14 0.95 -16.74
C GLY A 4 -6.11 1.25 -15.65
N HIS A 5 -5.87 2.54 -15.38
CA HIS A 5 -4.94 2.93 -14.32
C HIS A 5 -5.55 2.62 -12.95
N PRO A 6 -4.79 1.97 -12.04
CA PRO A 6 -5.31 1.62 -10.72
C PRO A 6 -5.61 2.87 -9.90
N LYS A 7 -6.67 2.82 -9.11
CA LYS A 7 -7.00 3.85 -8.14
C LYS A 7 -6.39 3.51 -6.79
N ARG A 8 -6.18 4.53 -5.96
CA ARG A 8 -5.70 4.35 -4.59
C ARG A 8 -6.67 3.43 -3.82
N GLY A 9 -6.11 2.42 -3.18
CA GLY A 9 -6.88 1.42 -2.44
C GLY A 9 -7.32 0.23 -3.28
N ASP A 10 -7.18 0.24 -4.61
CA ASP A 10 -7.50 -0.94 -5.43
C ASP A 10 -6.59 -2.13 -5.08
N ILE A 11 -7.14 -3.34 -5.18
CA ILE A 11 -6.35 -4.57 -5.14
C ILE A 11 -5.85 -4.82 -6.56
N VAL A 12 -4.53 -4.90 -6.72
CA VAL A 12 -3.86 -5.03 -8.01
C VAL A 12 -3.11 -6.35 -8.10
N VAL A 13 -3.15 -6.95 -9.28
CA VAL A 13 -2.32 -8.10 -9.66
C VAL A 13 -1.25 -7.59 -10.62
N PHE A 14 0.02 -7.87 -10.32
CA PHE A 14 1.14 -7.45 -11.17
C PHE A 14 2.26 -8.49 -11.14
N LYS A 15 3.08 -8.48 -12.19
CA LYS A 15 4.29 -9.31 -12.26
C LYS A 15 5.30 -8.82 -11.24
N TYR A 16 5.84 -9.73 -10.44
CA TYR A 16 6.86 -9.38 -9.46
C TYR A 16 8.10 -8.79 -10.19
N PRO A 17 8.57 -7.58 -9.83
CA PRO A 17 9.62 -6.92 -10.61
C PRO A 17 10.95 -7.68 -10.67
N GLU A 18 11.31 -8.46 -9.64
CA GLU A 18 12.56 -9.24 -9.64
C GLU A 18 12.42 -10.58 -10.36
N ASP A 19 11.21 -11.19 -10.36
CA ASP A 19 10.91 -12.40 -11.13
C ASP A 19 9.51 -12.30 -11.79
N PRO A 20 9.44 -11.90 -13.07
CA PRO A 20 8.18 -11.71 -13.78
C PRO A 20 7.38 -13.00 -14.02
N LYS A 21 7.90 -14.18 -13.67
CA LYS A 21 7.13 -15.44 -13.70
C LYS A 21 6.12 -15.51 -12.57
N LEU A 22 6.32 -14.75 -11.49
CA LEU A 22 5.46 -14.73 -10.31
C LEU A 22 4.45 -13.59 -10.39
N ASP A 23 3.19 -13.92 -10.09
CA ASP A 23 2.11 -12.94 -9.95
C ASP A 23 1.95 -12.56 -8.46
N TYR A 24 1.99 -11.25 -8.17
CA TYR A 24 1.78 -10.71 -6.84
C TYR A 24 0.44 -10.00 -6.76
N ILE A 25 -0.26 -10.20 -5.63
CA ILE A 25 -1.49 -9.50 -5.30
C ILE A 25 -1.21 -8.59 -4.11
N LYS A 26 -1.38 -7.27 -4.29
CA LYS A 26 -1.19 -6.26 -3.24
C LYS A 26 -2.26 -5.16 -3.36
N ARG A 27 -2.34 -4.27 -2.37
CA ARG A 27 -3.16 -3.05 -2.42
C ARG A 27 -2.33 -1.88 -2.94
N ALA A 28 -2.83 -1.13 -3.92
CA ALA A 28 -2.19 0.07 -4.44
C ALA A 28 -2.36 1.24 -3.45
N VAL A 29 -1.39 1.40 -2.54
CA VAL A 29 -1.44 2.45 -1.50
C VAL A 29 -0.96 3.81 -2.01
N GLY A 30 0.12 3.83 -2.80
CA GLY A 30 0.68 5.04 -3.42
C GLY A 30 0.43 5.10 -4.93
N LEU A 31 0.18 6.30 -5.43
CA LEU A 31 0.06 6.65 -6.84
C LEU A 31 1.22 7.57 -7.25
N PRO A 32 1.49 7.75 -8.56
CA PRO A 32 2.56 8.62 -9.02
C PRO A 32 2.46 10.04 -8.44
N GLY A 33 3.57 10.54 -7.90
CA GLY A 33 3.66 11.86 -7.28
C GLY A 33 3.34 11.89 -5.78
N ASP A 34 2.87 10.79 -5.18
CA ASP A 34 2.66 10.75 -3.74
C ASP A 34 3.98 10.59 -2.97
N LYS A 35 4.04 11.21 -1.79
CA LYS A 35 4.98 10.82 -0.74
C LYS A 35 4.26 9.95 0.27
N ILE A 36 4.80 8.74 0.49
CA ILE A 36 4.26 7.75 1.42
C ILE A 36 5.22 7.66 2.61
N THR A 37 4.68 7.70 3.83
CA THR A 37 5.44 7.46 5.06
C THR A 37 4.76 6.35 5.84
N TYR A 38 5.54 5.38 6.32
CA TYR A 38 5.05 4.28 7.15
C TYR A 38 5.71 4.36 8.51
N ASP A 39 4.90 4.40 9.57
CA ASP A 39 5.36 4.28 10.95
C ASP A 39 5.37 2.79 11.34
N PRO A 40 6.54 2.16 11.54
CA PRO A 40 6.60 0.74 11.89
C PRO A 40 6.17 0.43 13.33
N VAL A 41 6.17 1.43 14.22
CA VAL A 41 5.76 1.27 15.62
C VAL A 41 4.24 1.37 15.73
N ALA A 42 3.65 2.43 15.17
CA ALA A 42 2.20 2.61 15.15
C ALA A 42 1.50 1.71 14.11
N LYS A 43 2.26 1.23 13.10
CA LYS A 43 1.76 0.50 11.93
C LYS A 43 0.79 1.32 11.06
N GLU A 44 1.05 2.62 10.98
CA GLU A 44 0.22 3.59 10.28
C GLU A 44 0.92 4.12 9.01
N VAL A 45 0.11 4.50 8.02
CA VAL A 45 0.55 5.03 6.73
C VAL A 45 0.02 6.45 6.61
N THR A 46 0.92 7.38 6.32
CA THR A 46 0.61 8.75 5.91
C THR A 46 0.85 8.91 4.41
N ILE A 47 -0.10 9.54 3.73
CA ILE A 47 -0.06 9.79 2.29
C ILE A 47 -0.13 11.30 2.06
N GLN A 48 0.84 11.84 1.34
CA GLN A 48 0.87 13.25 0.91
C GLN A 48 0.79 13.29 -0.63
N PRO A 49 -0.39 13.54 -1.21
CA PRO A 49 -0.56 13.55 -2.66
C PRO A 49 0.18 14.68 -3.36
N GLY A 50 0.72 14.43 -4.55
CA GLY A 50 1.37 15.46 -5.38
C GLY A 50 2.65 16.06 -4.80
N CYS A 51 3.28 15.37 -3.85
CA CYS A 51 4.48 15.77 -3.13
C CYS A 51 5.78 15.39 -3.88
N SER A 52 5.89 15.70 -5.17
CA SER A 52 7.04 15.33 -6.02
C SER A 52 8.18 16.35 -6.03
N SER A 53 7.92 17.61 -5.69
CA SER A 53 8.84 18.75 -5.90
C SER A 53 9.53 19.29 -4.63
N GLY A 54 9.39 18.63 -3.48
CA GLY A 54 10.07 19.04 -2.24
C GLY A 54 9.56 20.35 -1.60
N GLN A 55 8.47 20.94 -2.10
CA GLN A 55 7.73 21.98 -1.38
C GLN A 55 7.06 21.39 -0.14
N ALA A 56 6.75 22.22 0.85
CA ALA A 56 6.04 21.80 2.07
C ALA A 56 4.74 21.08 1.67
N CYS A 57 4.73 19.76 1.84
CA CYS A 57 3.59 18.92 1.48
C CYS A 57 2.56 18.99 2.60
N GLU A 58 1.85 20.11 2.65
CA GLU A 58 0.94 20.45 3.76
C GLU A 58 -0.38 19.67 3.72
N ASN A 59 -0.71 19.06 2.58
CA ASN A 59 -1.97 18.36 2.37
C ASN A 59 -1.81 16.84 2.52
N ALA A 60 -1.91 16.33 3.74
CA ALA A 60 -1.99 14.89 3.98
C ALA A 60 -3.42 14.37 3.71
N LEU A 61 -3.53 13.23 3.03
CA LEU A 61 -4.80 12.53 2.86
C LEU A 61 -5.22 11.90 4.21
N PRO A 62 -6.49 12.02 4.64
CA PRO A 62 -6.93 11.41 5.89
C PRO A 62 -6.91 9.88 5.76
N VAL A 63 -5.99 9.24 6.47
CA VAL A 63 -5.94 7.79 6.67
C VAL A 63 -6.33 7.52 8.11
N THR A 64 -7.51 6.96 8.32
CA THR A 64 -8.05 6.68 9.67
C THR A 64 -7.93 5.21 10.00
N TYR A 65 -7.53 4.92 11.24
CA TYR A 65 -7.41 3.56 11.76
C TYR A 65 -8.50 3.30 12.78
N SER A 66 -9.08 2.10 12.73
CA SER A 66 -9.86 1.57 13.85
C SER A 66 -8.90 1.12 14.95
N ASN A 67 -9.43 0.95 16.16
CA ASN A 67 -8.73 0.32 17.27
C ASN A 67 -8.15 -1.04 16.83
N VAL A 68 -6.89 -1.28 17.21
CA VAL A 68 -6.21 -2.54 16.91
C VAL A 68 -6.79 -3.63 17.80
N GLU A 69 -7.38 -4.64 17.17
CA GLU A 69 -7.85 -5.85 17.84
C GLU A 69 -6.97 -7.04 17.47
N PRO A 70 -6.60 -7.91 18.43
CA PRO A 70 -5.94 -9.17 18.13
C PRO A 70 -6.80 -10.00 17.18
N SER A 71 -6.20 -10.48 16.09
CA SER A 71 -6.87 -11.41 15.19
C SER A 71 -6.78 -12.83 15.73
N ASP A 72 -7.89 -13.57 15.69
CA ASP A 72 -7.94 -15.01 16.00
C ASP A 72 -7.31 -15.87 14.89
N PHE A 73 -6.81 -15.26 13.82
CA PHE A 73 -6.22 -15.96 12.70
C PHE A 73 -4.87 -16.60 13.08
N VAL A 74 -4.84 -17.94 13.04
CA VAL A 74 -3.61 -18.73 13.18
C VAL A 74 -3.26 -19.34 11.82
N GLN A 75 -2.17 -18.89 11.21
CA GLN A 75 -1.65 -19.51 9.98
C GLN A 75 -0.66 -20.61 10.34
N THR A 76 -1.13 -21.86 10.35
CA THR A 76 -0.24 -23.02 10.44
C THR A 76 0.40 -23.26 9.08
N PHE A 77 1.66 -22.88 8.93
CA PHE A 77 2.48 -23.34 7.80
C PHE A 77 2.78 -24.82 8.01
N ALA A 78 1.93 -25.70 7.48
CA ALA A 78 2.26 -27.12 7.42
C ALA A 78 3.48 -27.30 6.51
N PRO A 79 4.52 -28.05 6.94
CA PRO A 79 5.60 -28.43 6.04
C PRO A 79 5.08 -29.37 4.93
N PRO A 80 5.74 -29.40 3.75
CA PRO A 80 5.30 -30.15 2.57
C PRO A 80 5.25 -31.66 2.78
#